data_AF-C0MN98-F1
#
_entry.id   AF-C0MN98-F1
#
_cell.length_a   1.000
_cell.length_b   1.000
_cell.length_c   1.000
_cell.angle_alpha   90.00
_cell.angle_beta   90.00
_cell.angle_gamma   90.00
#
_symmetry.space_group_name_H-M   'P 1'
#
loop_
_entity.id
_entity.type
_entity.pdbx_description
1 polymer ?
#
loop_
_entity_poly.entity_id
_entity_poly.type
_entity_poly.pdbx_seq_one_letter_code
_entity_poly.pdbx_strand_id
1 'polypeptide(L)'
;WQIMINGESYKWIVAEAAKKALGVENIQERIFIVRLVTDKNDPSRIAGAAGFSVRENKVVIYKFKACLLACGGAVNVYRPRSVGEGQGRAWYPVWNAGSTYAMAAEAGAELTLMENRFVPARFKDGYGPVGA
;
A
#
# COMPACT_ATOMS: atom_id res chain seq x y z
N TRP A 1 17.72 -1.44 21.58
CA TRP A 1 18.88 -1.38 20.67
C TRP A 1 18.40 -0.87 19.33
N GLN A 2 18.93 0.26 18.87
CA GLN A 2 18.68 0.80 17.53
C GLN A 2 19.94 0.57 16.70
N ILE A 3 19.77 0.17 15.43
CA ILE A 3 20.87 0.08 14.47
C ILE A 3 20.76 1.32 13.57
N MET A 4 21.81 2.12 13.59
CA MET A 4 21.87 3.38 12.88
C MET A 4 22.28 3.15 11.44
N ILE A 5 21.58 3.77 10.48
CA ILE A 5 21.90 3.72 9.05
C ILE A 5 21.75 5.09 8.42
N ASN A 6 22.58 5.38 7.40
CA ASN A 6 22.38 6.54 6.53
C ASN A 6 21.39 6.17 5.43
N GLY A 7 20.10 6.11 5.80
CA GLY A 7 19.05 5.46 5.02
C GLY A 7 18.35 6.30 3.94
N GLU A 8 18.91 7.44 3.50
CA GLU A 8 18.26 8.30 2.50
C GLU A 8 17.92 7.52 1.21
N SER A 9 18.84 6.69 0.75
CA SER A 9 18.69 5.88 -0.47
C SER A 9 18.09 4.49 -0.22
N TYR A 10 17.52 4.22 0.96
CA TYR A 10 17.06 2.87 1.32
C TYR A 10 16.04 2.33 0.31
N LYS A 11 15.03 3.14 -0.09
CA LYS A 11 14.06 2.70 -1.10
C LYS A 11 14.70 2.49 -2.47
N TRP A 12 15.66 3.32 -2.87
CA TRP A 12 16.36 3.18 -4.15
C TRP A 12 17.14 1.87 -4.23
N ILE A 13 17.90 1.54 -3.19
CA ILE A 13 18.69 0.30 -3.11
C ILE A 13 17.79 -0.93 -3.23
N VAL A 14 16.69 -0.97 -2.47
CA VAL A 14 15.76 -2.11 -2.49
C VAL A 14 14.99 -2.19 -3.83
N ALA A 15 14.59 -1.05 -4.38
CA ALA A 15 13.88 -1.01 -5.66
C ALA A 15 14.76 -1.46 -6.83
N GLU A 16 16.04 -1.08 -6.83
CA GLU A 16 17.00 -1.50 -7.85
C GLU A 16 17.21 -3.02 -7.82
N ALA A 17 17.40 -3.59 -6.62
CA ALA A 17 17.52 -5.04 -6.45
C ALA A 17 16.28 -5.78 -6.97
N ALA A 18 15.07 -5.30 -6.64
CA ALA A 18 13.82 -5.88 -7.13
C ALA A 18 13.69 -5.76 -8.66
N LYS A 19 14.01 -4.59 -9.22
CA LYS A 19 13.97 -4.34 -10.67
C LYS A 19 14.93 -5.25 -11.44
N LYS A 20 16.14 -5.46 -10.90
CA LYS A 20 17.14 -6.37 -11.48
C LYS A 20 16.70 -7.84 -11.41
N ALA A 21 16.06 -8.25 -10.33
CA ALA A 21 15.61 -9.62 -10.13
C ALA A 21 14.36 -9.96 -10.98
N LEU A 22 13.40 -9.02 -11.11
CA LEU A 22 12.13 -9.26 -11.79
C LEU A 22 12.17 -8.93 -13.29
N GLY A 23 13.05 -8.03 -13.73
CA GLY A 23 13.01 -7.47 -15.08
C GLY A 23 11.98 -6.34 -15.22
N VAL A 24 12.29 -5.33 -16.03
CA VAL A 24 11.46 -4.12 -16.18
C VAL A 24 10.14 -4.42 -16.89
N GLU A 25 10.15 -5.39 -17.80
CA GLU A 25 9.01 -5.88 -18.55
C GLU A 25 7.92 -6.50 -17.65
N ASN A 26 8.30 -6.96 -16.46
CA ASN A 26 7.38 -7.53 -15.46
C ASN A 26 6.90 -6.49 -14.43
N ILE A 27 7.29 -5.22 -14.57
CA ILE A 27 6.94 -4.13 -13.65
C ILE A 27 6.07 -3.12 -14.38
N GLN A 28 4.84 -2.97 -13.91
CA GLN A 28 3.91 -1.97 -14.43
C GLN A 28 3.65 -0.92 -13.36
N GLU A 29 4.10 0.31 -13.64
CA GLU A 29 3.89 1.46 -12.77
C GLU A 29 2.65 2.26 -13.20
N ARG A 30 2.16 3.12 -12.29
CA ARG A 30 1.02 4.02 -12.56
C ARG A 30 -0.30 3.29 -12.91
N ILE A 31 -0.43 2.04 -12.49
CA ILE A 31 -1.69 1.29 -12.49
C ILE A 31 -2.21 1.23 -11.06
N PHE A 32 -3.44 1.70 -10.83
CA PHE A 32 -4.11 1.58 -9.54
C PHE A 32 -5.07 0.39 -9.58
N ILE A 33 -4.85 -0.59 -8.70
CA ILE A 33 -5.71 -1.77 -8.58
C ILE A 33 -6.90 -1.42 -7.68
N VAL A 34 -8.11 -1.72 -8.15
CA VAL A 34 -9.35 -1.37 -7.45
C VAL A 34 -10.08 -2.55 -6.87
N ARG A 35 -9.95 -3.75 -7.46
CA ARG A 35 -10.78 -4.90 -7.08
C ARG A 35 -10.13 -6.23 -7.43
N LEU A 36 -10.31 -7.23 -6.56
CA LEU A 36 -9.98 -8.63 -6.85
C LEU A 36 -11.14 -9.34 -7.56
N VAL A 37 -10.80 -10.29 -8.42
CA VAL A 37 -11.75 -11.08 -9.20
C VAL A 37 -11.60 -12.54 -8.79
N THR A 38 -12.72 -13.16 -8.40
CA THR A 38 -12.77 -14.57 -8.02
C THR A 38 -12.88 -15.48 -9.23
N ASP A 39 -12.55 -16.75 -9.05
CA ASP A 39 -12.72 -17.77 -10.08
C ASP A 39 -14.22 -17.98 -10.37
N LYS A 40 -14.55 -18.22 -11.63
CA LYS A 40 -15.94 -18.40 -12.06
C LYS A 40 -16.57 -19.65 -11.44
N ASN A 41 -15.78 -20.69 -11.21
CA ASN A 41 -16.24 -22.00 -10.75
C ASN A 41 -15.99 -22.19 -9.24
N ASP A 42 -15.11 -21.39 -8.65
CA ASP A 42 -14.81 -21.42 -7.22
C ASP A 42 -14.78 -19.99 -6.64
N PRO A 43 -15.89 -19.54 -6.00
CA PRO A 43 -15.97 -18.18 -5.46
C PRO A 43 -15.01 -17.94 -4.29
N SER A 44 -14.44 -18.98 -3.67
CA SER A 44 -13.45 -18.86 -2.59
C SER A 44 -12.02 -18.61 -3.10
N ARG A 45 -11.79 -18.74 -4.41
CA ARG A 45 -10.47 -18.61 -5.04
C ARG A 45 -10.35 -17.30 -5.80
N ILE A 46 -9.26 -16.57 -5.60
CA ILE A 46 -8.91 -15.42 -6.45
C ILE A 46 -8.28 -15.89 -7.77
N ALA A 47 -8.73 -15.30 -8.88
CA ALA A 47 -8.27 -15.59 -10.23
C ALA A 47 -7.71 -14.36 -10.96
N GLY A 48 -7.91 -13.16 -10.42
CA GLY A 48 -7.43 -11.94 -11.06
C GLY A 48 -7.65 -10.67 -10.26
N ALA A 49 -7.32 -9.54 -10.89
CA ALA A 49 -7.57 -8.21 -10.37
C ALA A 49 -7.87 -7.22 -11.50
N ALA A 50 -8.69 -6.22 -11.21
CA ALA A 50 -8.99 -5.12 -12.10
C ALA A 50 -8.35 -3.82 -11.58
N GLY A 51 -7.82 -3.02 -12.50
CA GLY A 51 -7.24 -1.72 -12.22
C GLY A 51 -7.33 -0.80 -13.42
N PHE A 52 -6.82 0.43 -13.27
CA PHE A 52 -6.78 1.40 -14.35
C PHE A 52 -5.49 2.22 -14.30
N SER A 53 -5.08 2.74 -15.46
CA SER A 53 -3.94 3.64 -15.56
C SER A 53 -4.31 5.03 -15.06
N VAL A 54 -3.43 5.64 -14.26
CA VAL A 54 -3.55 7.05 -13.84
C VAL A 54 -2.82 8.01 -14.80
N ARG A 55 -2.48 7.52 -16.00
CA ARG A 55 -1.80 8.30 -17.06
C ARG A 55 -2.53 8.21 -18.41
N GLU A 56 -3.34 7.17 -18.60
CA GLU A 56 -4.04 6.88 -19.85
C GLU A 56 -5.46 6.41 -19.54
N ASN A 57 -6.40 6.58 -20.47
CA ASN A 57 -7.76 6.05 -20.35
C ASN A 57 -7.80 4.54 -20.63
N LYS A 58 -7.15 3.76 -19.77
CA LYS A 58 -6.93 2.33 -19.96
C LYS A 58 -7.30 1.55 -18.71
N VAL A 59 -8.23 0.60 -18.86
CA VAL A 59 -8.53 -0.43 -17.86
C VAL A 59 -7.61 -1.63 -18.10
N VAL A 60 -7.09 -2.20 -17.01
CA VAL A 60 -6.21 -3.37 -17.03
C VAL A 60 -6.83 -4.49 -16.21
N ILE A 61 -6.89 -5.68 -16.79
CA ILE A 61 -7.35 -6.90 -16.12
C ILE A 61 -6.18 -7.86 -16.05
N TYR A 62 -5.77 -8.19 -14.82
CA TYR A 62 -4.75 -9.19 -14.57
C TYR A 62 -5.40 -10.53 -14.28
N LYS A 63 -4.89 -11.59 -14.91
CA LYS A 63 -5.22 -12.98 -14.56
C LYS A 63 -3.99 -13.62 -13.94
N PHE A 64 -4.16 -14.30 -12.82
CA PHE A 64 -3.06 -14.92 -12.09
C PHE A 64 -3.53 -16.13 -11.28
N LYS A 65 -2.58 -16.97 -10.87
CA LYS A 65 -2.86 -18.16 -10.04
C LYS A 65 -2.72 -17.89 -8.54
N ALA A 66 -1.95 -16.87 -8.18
CA ALA A 66 -1.70 -16.43 -6.82
C ALA A 66 -1.42 -14.92 -6.84
N CYS A 67 -1.75 -14.23 -5.75
CA CYS A 67 -1.45 -12.81 -5.57
C CYS A 67 -0.96 -12.52 -4.15
N LEU A 68 -0.15 -11.47 -4.03
CA LEU A 68 0.26 -10.89 -2.76
C LEU A 68 -0.31 -9.47 -2.67
N LEU A 69 -1.10 -9.20 -1.62
CA LEU A 69 -1.57 -7.85 -1.33
C LEU A 69 -0.52 -7.11 -0.49
N ALA A 70 0.22 -6.21 -1.14
CA ALA A 70 1.31 -5.44 -0.53
C ALA A 70 1.11 -3.91 -0.71
N CYS A 71 -0.13 -3.43 -0.50
CA CYS A 71 -0.52 -2.04 -0.76
C CYS A 71 -0.42 -1.12 0.49
N GLY A 72 0.33 -1.53 1.51
CA GLY A 72 0.50 -0.77 2.75
C GLY A 72 -0.73 -0.82 3.68
N GLY A 73 -0.73 0.08 4.68
CA GLY A 73 -1.78 0.20 5.69
C GLY A 73 -2.89 1.20 5.30
N ALA A 74 -3.48 1.85 6.30
CA ALA A 74 -4.52 2.87 6.12
C ALA A 74 -4.22 4.13 6.94
N VAL A 75 -4.29 5.30 6.31
CA VAL A 75 -4.13 6.62 6.95
C VAL A 75 -5.24 7.57 6.50
N ASN A 76 -5.32 8.74 7.13
CA ASN A 76 -6.37 9.74 6.87
C ASN A 76 -7.83 9.24 7.08
N VAL A 77 -8.00 8.06 7.68
CA VAL A 77 -9.30 7.53 8.14
C VAL A 77 -9.81 8.25 9.39
N TYR A 78 -8.92 8.93 10.12
CA TYR A 78 -9.24 9.85 11.21
C TYR A 78 -8.80 11.27 10.85
N ARG A 79 -9.52 12.28 11.35
CA ARG A 79 -9.14 13.69 11.18
C ARG A 79 -7.79 13.98 11.84
N PRO A 80 -6.78 14.49 11.11
CA PRO A 80 -5.47 14.82 11.68
C PRO A 80 -5.51 16.07 12.57
N ARG A 81 -4.41 16.33 13.30
CA ARG A 81 -4.31 17.51 14.19
C ARG A 81 -4.17 18.84 13.44
N SER A 82 -3.59 18.81 12.24
CA SER A 82 -3.49 19.96 11.35
C SER A 82 -4.43 19.76 10.16
N VAL A 83 -5.30 20.74 9.92
CA VAL A 83 -6.25 20.77 8.79
C VAL A 83 -5.80 21.83 7.77
N GLY A 84 -6.29 21.75 6.52
CA GLY A 84 -5.77 22.54 5.40
C GLY A 84 -4.52 21.89 4.79
N GLU A 85 -3.50 22.66 4.46
CA GLU A 85 -2.26 22.13 3.84
C GLU A 85 -1.55 21.08 4.72
N GLY A 86 -1.66 21.22 6.04
CA GLY A 86 -1.10 20.29 7.01
C GLY A 86 -1.74 18.89 6.99
N GLN A 87 -2.87 18.70 6.30
CA GLN A 87 -3.54 17.39 6.19
C GLN A 87 -2.66 16.36 5.44
N GLY A 88 -1.74 16.83 4.59
CA GLY A 88 -0.77 15.97 3.91
C GLY A 88 0.34 15.43 4.82
N ARG A 89 0.48 15.97 6.04
CA ARG A 89 1.56 15.64 6.99
C ARG A 89 1.12 14.59 8.00
N ALA A 90 0.70 13.42 7.54
CA ALA A 90 0.51 12.27 8.42
C ALA A 90 1.88 11.67 8.82
N TRP A 91 1.96 11.02 10.00
CA TRP A 91 3.16 10.29 10.41
C TRP A 91 3.43 9.07 9.51
N TYR A 92 2.37 8.35 9.14
CA TYR A 92 2.43 7.22 8.23
C TYR A 92 2.10 7.69 6.80
N PRO A 93 2.57 7.02 5.73
CA PRO A 93 2.52 7.56 4.37
C PRO A 93 1.11 7.92 3.89
N VAL A 94 0.92 9.19 3.51
CA VAL A 94 -0.41 9.79 3.19
C VAL A 94 -1.16 9.07 2.06
N TRP A 95 -0.44 8.39 1.17
CA TRP A 95 -0.99 7.66 0.03
C TRP A 95 -1.57 6.27 0.40
N ASN A 96 -1.41 5.82 1.65
CA ASN A 96 -1.93 4.53 2.11
C ASN A 96 -3.44 4.62 2.41
N ALA A 97 -4.28 4.28 1.42
CA ALA A 97 -5.73 4.39 1.51
C ALA A 97 -6.45 3.14 2.10
N GLY A 98 -5.71 2.15 2.63
CA GLY A 98 -6.30 0.91 3.13
C GLY A 98 -6.66 -0.12 2.04
N SER A 99 -6.12 0.01 0.83
CA SER A 99 -6.41 -0.87 -0.31
C SER A 99 -6.13 -2.35 -0.03
N THR A 100 -5.10 -2.67 0.76
CA THR A 100 -4.80 -4.05 1.21
C THR A 100 -6.01 -4.65 1.93
N TYR A 101 -6.56 -3.92 2.90
CA TYR A 101 -7.63 -4.41 3.76
C TYR A 101 -8.97 -4.47 3.04
N ALA A 102 -9.30 -3.43 2.27
CA ALA A 102 -10.54 -3.37 1.51
C ALA A 102 -10.64 -4.52 0.50
N MET A 103 -9.59 -4.72 -0.32
CA MET A 103 -9.57 -5.81 -1.30
C MET A 103 -9.62 -7.20 -0.66
N ALA A 104 -8.94 -7.39 0.47
CA ALA A 104 -8.99 -8.65 1.22
C ALA A 104 -10.40 -8.91 1.79
N ALA A 105 -10.99 -7.93 2.45
CA ALA A 105 -12.33 -8.04 3.04
C ALA A 105 -13.41 -8.30 1.97
N GLU A 106 -13.38 -7.54 0.87
CA GLU A 106 -14.33 -7.70 -0.24
C GLU A 106 -14.19 -9.05 -0.95
N ALA A 107 -13.00 -9.64 -0.93
CA ALA A 107 -12.74 -11.00 -1.41
C ALA A 107 -13.15 -12.10 -0.42
N GLY A 108 -13.66 -11.74 0.77
CA GLY A 108 -14.04 -12.69 1.81
C GLY A 108 -12.87 -13.28 2.59
N ALA A 109 -11.68 -12.67 2.53
CA ALA A 109 -10.55 -13.09 3.35
C ALA A 109 -10.79 -12.71 4.82
N GLU A 110 -10.42 -13.61 5.74
CA GLU A 110 -10.48 -13.35 7.17
C GLU A 110 -9.52 -12.21 7.55
N LEU A 111 -10.02 -11.25 8.31
CA LEU A 111 -9.23 -10.18 8.91
C LEU A 111 -9.12 -10.41 10.42
N THR A 112 -7.99 -10.03 10.99
CA THR A 112 -7.70 -10.21 12.41
C THR A 112 -7.19 -8.92 13.03
N LEU A 113 -7.52 -8.68 14.31
CA LEU A 113 -7.10 -7.52 15.10
C LEU A 113 -7.35 -6.17 14.41
N MET A 114 -8.46 -6.03 13.68
CA MET A 114 -8.80 -4.79 12.96
C MET A 114 -9.17 -3.64 13.89
N GLU A 115 -9.45 -3.91 15.17
CA GLU A 115 -9.62 -2.93 16.23
C GLU A 115 -8.30 -2.31 16.72
N ASN A 116 -7.17 -2.99 16.45
CA ASN A 116 -5.86 -2.49 16.84
C ASN A 116 -5.48 -1.27 16.00
N ARG A 117 -4.94 -0.24 16.67
CA ARG A 117 -4.49 0.99 16.01
C ARG A 117 -3.19 1.47 16.61
N PHE A 118 -2.39 2.11 15.78
CA PHE A 118 -1.12 2.71 16.18
C PHE A 118 -1.20 4.24 16.22
N VAL A 119 -1.02 4.82 17.41
CA VAL A 119 -1.04 6.28 17.62
C VAL A 119 0.36 6.73 18.08
N PRO A 120 1.20 7.26 17.18
CA PRO A 120 2.60 7.56 17.49
C PRO A 120 2.78 8.84 18.31
N ALA A 121 3.68 8.80 19.29
CA ALA A 121 4.21 10.00 19.95
C ALA A 121 5.48 10.48 19.23
N ARG A 122 5.43 11.68 18.63
CA ARG A 122 6.52 12.26 17.82
C ARG A 122 6.60 13.77 18.04
N PHE A 123 7.61 14.42 17.44
CA PHE A 123 7.67 15.87 17.40
C PHE A 123 6.39 16.46 16.81
N LYS A 124 5.82 17.44 17.53
CA LYS A 124 4.55 18.08 17.20
C LYS A 124 4.59 18.64 15.77
N ASP A 125 3.49 18.48 15.05
CA ASP A 125 3.22 18.93 13.67
C ASP A 125 4.08 18.26 12.58
N GLY A 126 5.40 18.16 12.76
CA GLY A 126 6.30 17.57 11.77
C GLY A 126 6.34 16.04 11.75
N TYR A 127 6.04 15.40 12.89
CA TYR A 127 6.05 13.93 13.07
C TYR A 127 7.37 13.23 12.68
N GLY A 128 8.48 13.95 12.76
CA GLY A 128 9.82 13.40 12.53
C GLY A 128 10.21 12.34 13.56
N PRO A 129 11.28 11.56 13.28
CA PRO A 129 11.77 10.52 14.18
C PRO A 129 12.23 11.12 15.52
N VAL A 130 12.09 10.33 16.59
CA VAL A 130 12.52 10.69 17.97
C VAL A 130 13.88 10.07 18.33
N GLY A 131 14.59 9.56 17.34
CA GLY A 131 15.96 9.03 17.44
C GLY A 131 16.65 9.23 16.08
N ALA A 132 17.97 9.21 16.06
CA ALA A 132 18.74 9.29 14.83
C ALA A 132 18.61 7.99 14.00
#